data_AF-A0A8S9Y4L7-F1
#
_entry.id   AF-A0A8S9Y4L7-F1
#
_cell.length_a   1.000
_cell.length_b   1.000
_cell.length_c   1.000
_cell.angle_alpha   90.00
_cell.angle_beta   90.00
_cell.angle_gamma   90.00
#
_symmetry.space_group_name_H-M   'P 1'
#
loop_
_entity.id
_entity.type
_entity.pdbx_description
1 polymer ?
#
loop_
_entity_poly.entity_id
_entity_poly.type
_entity_poly.pdbx_seq_one_letter_code
_entity_poly.pdbx_strand_id
1 'polypeptide(L)'
;MEFGSSGRQFLGEMKELLSKHDLVLARSPRAEFEETEGRKSFCYKRLSYLLSKYQLHVLLNELRELASQKAVPHRDFYNIRKVDTHIHAASSMNQKHLLRFIKKTLKYHKDEVVTKHKNGTKMTLKEVFQSMNLTSYDLTVDMLDVHA
;
A
#
# COMPACT_ATOMS: atom_id res chain seq x y z
N MET A 1 42.52 4.00 19.11
CA MET A 1 42.32 2.72 18.43
C MET A 1 41.07 2.85 17.56
N GLU A 2 41.25 3.03 16.26
CA GLU A 2 40.12 3.00 15.32
C GLU A 2 39.79 1.55 15.01
N PHE A 3 38.54 1.14 15.25
CA PHE A 3 38.06 -0.16 14.80
C PHE A 3 38.01 -0.16 13.26
N GLY A 4 38.69 -1.12 12.64
CA GLY A 4 38.67 -1.35 11.20
C GLY A 4 37.25 -1.59 10.67
N SER A 5 37.06 -1.46 9.37
CA SER A 5 35.76 -1.59 8.67
C SER A 5 34.98 -2.86 9.07
N SER A 6 35.68 -3.98 9.26
CA SER A 6 35.10 -5.26 9.70
C SER A 6 34.53 -5.21 11.14
N GLY A 7 35.18 -4.49 12.06
CA GLY A 7 34.69 -4.34 13.44
C GLY A 7 33.45 -3.44 13.54
N ARG A 8 33.33 -2.43 12.67
CA ARG A 8 32.14 -1.56 12.60
C ARG A 8 30.94 -2.32 12.04
N GLN A 9 31.16 -3.22 11.08
CA GLN A 9 30.13 -4.07 10.48
C GLN A 9 29.59 -5.08 11.50
N PHE A 10 30.47 -5.75 12.25
CA PHE A 10 30.07 -6.67 13.32
C PHE A 10 29.27 -5.97 14.44
N LEU A 11 29.68 -4.77 14.86
CA LEU A 11 28.94 -3.97 15.84
C LEU A 11 27.58 -3.49 15.31
N GLY A 12 27.46 -3.24 14.00
CA GLY A 12 26.20 -2.92 13.34
C GLY A 12 25.22 -4.10 13.34
N GLU A 13 25.71 -5.27 12.95
CA GLU A 13 24.92 -6.52 12.94
C GLU A 13 24.47 -6.93 14.35
N MET A 14 25.34 -6.79 15.36
CA MET A 14 24.98 -7.04 16.77
C MET A 14 23.90 -6.06 17.27
N LYS A 15 23.95 -4.78 16.89
CA LYS A 15 22.90 -3.80 17.24
C LYS A 15 21.57 -4.11 16.56
N GLU A 16 21.60 -4.57 15.32
CA GLU A 16 20.40 -4.95 14.59
C GLU A 16 19.77 -6.23 15.16
N LEU A 17 20.59 -7.21 15.57
CA LEU A 17 20.15 -8.42 16.25
C LEU A 17 19.53 -8.12 17.63
N LEU A 18 20.16 -7.25 18.42
CA LEU A 18 19.63 -6.81 19.72
C LEU A 18 18.30 -6.08 19.54
N SER A 19 18.17 -5.18 18.56
CA SER A 19 16.91 -4.48 18.28
C SER A 19 15.79 -5.43 17.84
N LYS A 20 16.09 -6.44 17.01
CA LYS A 20 15.12 -7.46 16.60
C LYS A 20 14.71 -8.34 17.78
N HIS A 21 15.66 -8.71 18.64
CA HIS A 21 15.40 -9.50 19.84
C HIS A 21 14.52 -8.74 20.84
N ASP A 22 14.79 -7.45 21.07
CA ASP A 22 13.98 -6.58 21.92
C ASP A 22 12.55 -6.41 21.37
N LEU A 23 12.39 -6.30 20.05
CA LEU A 23 11.06 -6.25 19.41
C LEU A 23 10.28 -7.57 19.54
N VAL A 24 10.97 -8.71 19.48
CA VAL A 24 10.36 -10.03 19.69
C VAL A 24 9.96 -10.21 21.16
N LEU A 25 10.84 -9.81 22.08
CA LEU A 25 10.57 -9.81 23.53
C LEU A 25 9.52 -8.79 23.94
N ALA A 26 9.31 -7.70 23.21
CA ALA A 26 8.21 -6.75 23.46
C ALA A 26 6.86 -7.25 22.94
N ARG A 27 6.85 -8.20 21.99
CA ARG A 27 5.63 -8.80 21.44
C ARG A 27 5.03 -9.87 22.36
N SER A 28 5.84 -10.69 23.03
CA SER A 28 5.30 -11.77 23.88
C SER A 28 4.47 -11.27 25.07
N PRO A 29 4.89 -10.23 25.84
CA PRO A 29 4.11 -9.74 26.97
C PRO A 29 2.88 -8.97 26.52
N ARG A 30 2.94 -8.32 25.34
CA ARG A 30 1.79 -7.62 24.76
C ARG A 30 0.69 -8.58 24.33
N ALA A 31 1.05 -9.72 23.73
CA ALA A 31 0.09 -10.77 23.35
C ALA A 31 -0.58 -11.39 24.58
N GLU A 32 0.20 -11.74 25.61
CA GLU A 32 -0.33 -12.26 26.88
C GLU A 32 -1.20 -11.22 27.61
N PHE A 33 -0.86 -9.94 27.50
CA PHE A 33 -1.63 -8.84 28.07
C PHE A 33 -2.98 -8.65 27.35
N GLU A 34 -3.02 -8.81 26.03
CA GLU A 34 -4.25 -8.74 25.25
C GLU A 34 -5.19 -9.91 25.53
N GLU A 35 -4.69 -11.07 25.96
CA GLU A 35 -5.49 -12.29 26.13
C GLU A 35 -6.35 -12.35 27.39
N THR A 36 -6.03 -11.57 28.42
CA THR A 36 -6.81 -11.57 29.68
C THR A 36 -8.27 -11.17 29.49
N GLU A 37 -9.17 -12.08 29.88
CA GLU A 37 -10.61 -12.00 29.63
C GLU A 37 -11.24 -10.71 30.19
N GLY A 38 -10.87 -10.31 31.41
CA GLY A 38 -11.39 -9.08 32.04
C GLY A 38 -11.06 -7.79 31.28
N ARG A 39 -9.92 -7.72 30.59
CA ARG A 39 -9.55 -6.56 29.76
C ARG A 39 -10.30 -6.54 28.44
N LYS A 40 -10.49 -7.70 27.79
CA LYS A 40 -11.32 -7.81 26.58
C LYS A 40 -12.76 -7.37 26.86
N SER A 41 -13.36 -7.84 27.96
CA SER A 41 -14.71 -7.42 28.37
C SER A 41 -14.80 -5.93 28.70
N PHE A 42 -13.79 -5.36 29.36
CA PHE A 42 -13.75 -3.93 29.66
C PHE A 42 -13.62 -3.07 28.39
N CYS A 43 -12.68 -3.40 27.49
CA CYS A 43 -12.50 -2.72 26.22
C CYS A 43 -13.76 -2.80 25.36
N TYR A 44 -14.40 -3.98 25.30
CA TYR A 44 -15.68 -4.15 24.61
C TYR A 44 -16.75 -3.21 25.16
N LYS A 45 -16.99 -3.21 26.48
CA LYS A 45 -17.97 -2.31 27.13
C LYS A 45 -17.68 -0.84 26.83
N ARG A 46 -16.40 -0.44 26.84
CA ARG A 46 -15.99 0.94 26.51
C ARG A 46 -16.25 1.28 25.05
N LEU A 47 -15.92 0.39 24.12
CA LEU A 47 -16.18 0.58 22.69
C LEU A 47 -17.69 0.66 22.42
N SER A 48 -18.49 -0.21 23.04
CA SER A 48 -19.96 -0.17 22.95
C SER A 48 -20.51 1.16 23.47
N TYR A 49 -20.04 1.63 24.63
CA TYR A 49 -20.44 2.93 25.17
C TYR A 49 -20.07 4.08 24.23
N LEU A 50 -18.85 4.09 23.68
CA LEU A 50 -18.41 5.13 22.73
C LEU A 50 -19.24 5.13 21.46
N LEU A 51 -19.59 3.95 20.94
CA LEU A 51 -20.49 3.82 19.79
C LEU A 51 -21.88 4.36 20.10
N SER A 52 -22.49 3.96 21.22
CA SER A 52 -23.82 4.46 21.62
C SER A 52 -23.82 5.97 21.87
N LYS A 53 -22.75 6.50 22.47
CA LYS A 53 -22.57 7.95 22.66
C LYS A 53 -22.50 8.68 21.31
N TYR A 54 -21.79 8.13 20.33
CA TYR A 54 -21.72 8.71 18.98
C TYR A 54 -23.07 8.65 18.27
N GLN A 55 -23.80 7.55 18.36
CA GLN A 55 -25.15 7.42 17.78
C GLN A 55 -26.12 8.46 18.35
N LEU A 56 -26.10 8.67 19.66
CA LEU A 56 -26.90 9.71 20.30
C LEU A 56 -26.49 11.11 19.85
N HIS A 57 -25.17 11.36 19.72
CA HIS A 57 -24.67 12.63 19.20
C HIS A 57 -25.20 12.93 17.80
N VAL A 58 -25.16 11.95 16.88
CA VAL A 58 -25.70 12.09 15.52
C VAL A 58 -27.19 12.41 15.58
N LEU A 59 -27.99 11.64 16.32
CA LEU A 59 -29.44 11.85 16.42
C LEU A 59 -29.81 13.26 16.91
N LEU A 60 -29.07 13.79 17.89
CA LEU A 60 -29.36 15.09 18.49
C LEU A 60 -28.83 16.27 17.66
N ASN A 61 -27.79 16.08 16.85
CA ASN A 61 -27.06 17.18 16.22
C ASN A 61 -27.07 17.17 14.68
N GLU A 62 -27.61 16.14 14.02
CA GLU A 62 -27.59 15.99 12.56
C GLU A 62 -28.05 17.25 11.81
N LEU A 63 -29.21 17.81 12.17
CA LEU A 63 -29.75 19.00 11.50
C LEU A 63 -28.85 20.23 11.68
N ARG A 64 -28.24 20.39 12.87
CA ARG A 64 -27.32 21.49 13.18
C ARG A 64 -26.02 21.36 12.38
N GLU A 65 -25.47 20.15 12.29
CA GLU A 65 -24.27 19.87 11.51
C GLU A 65 -24.53 20.06 10.01
N LEU A 66 -25.67 19.60 9.49
CA LEU A 66 -26.07 19.79 8.09
C LEU A 66 -26.23 21.27 7.73
N ALA A 67 -26.87 22.07 8.59
CA ALA A 67 -26.98 23.51 8.40
C ALA A 67 -25.60 24.19 8.39
N SER A 68 -24.70 23.76 9.28
CA SER A 68 -23.33 24.28 9.37
C SER A 68 -22.50 23.97 8.12
N GLN A 69 -22.67 22.77 7.54
CA GLN A 69 -22.03 22.41 6.27
C GLN A 69 -22.55 23.26 5.10
N LYS A 70 -23.88 23.44 5.02
CA LYS A 70 -24.52 24.25 3.96
C LYS A 70 -24.16 25.73 4.03
N ALA A 71 -23.86 26.24 5.22
CA ALA A 71 -23.45 27.63 5.41
C ALA A 71 -22.06 27.94 4.81
N VAL A 72 -21.25 26.92 4.52
CA VAL A 72 -19.92 27.10 3.92
C VAL A 72 -19.96 26.77 2.42
N PRO A 73 -20.02 27.78 1.54
CA PRO A 73 -20.03 27.54 0.10
C PRO A 73 -18.73 26.88 -0.36
N HIS A 74 -18.81 26.07 -1.42
CA HIS A 74 -17.65 25.38 -2.02
C HIS A 74 -16.88 24.42 -1.10
N ARG A 75 -17.47 23.97 0.01
CA ARG A 75 -16.91 22.92 0.90
C ARG A 75 -17.77 21.65 0.90
N ASP A 76 -18.04 21.15 -0.29
CA ASP A 76 -18.76 19.89 -0.49
C ASP A 76 -17.82 18.68 -0.64
N PHE A 77 -18.43 17.49 -0.79
CA PHE A 77 -17.71 16.24 -0.96
C PHE A 77 -16.75 16.25 -2.14
N TYR A 78 -16.92 17.05 -3.19
CA TYR A 78 -16.00 17.08 -4.33
C TYR A 78 -14.82 18.02 -4.07
N ASN A 79 -15.08 19.15 -3.42
CA ASN A 79 -14.12 20.22 -3.22
C ASN A 79 -13.19 20.04 -2.01
N ILE A 80 -13.55 19.20 -1.03
CA ILE A 80 -12.63 18.84 0.06
C ILE A 80 -11.45 18.00 -0.44
N ARG A 81 -10.27 18.16 0.17
CA ARG A 81 -9.08 17.35 -0.17
C ARG A 81 -9.14 16.02 0.57
N LYS A 82 -9.01 14.91 -0.14
CA LYS A 82 -8.91 13.56 0.42
C LYS A 82 -7.62 12.93 -0.08
N VAL A 83 -7.01 12.13 0.77
CA VAL A 83 -5.76 11.43 0.50
C VAL A 83 -6.05 9.94 0.67
N ASP A 84 -5.60 9.13 -0.29
CA ASP A 84 -5.55 7.69 -0.11
C ASP A 84 -4.38 7.35 0.81
N THR A 85 -4.68 6.80 1.98
CA THR A 85 -3.69 6.52 3.02
C THR A 85 -3.04 5.15 2.88
N HIS A 86 -3.57 4.27 2.02
CA HIS A 86 -3.07 2.91 1.86
C HIS A 86 -3.11 2.49 0.39
N ILE A 87 -2.13 2.98 -0.36
CA ILE A 87 -1.95 2.69 -1.77
C ILE A 87 -0.56 2.11 -2.03
N HIS A 88 -0.50 1.07 -2.85
CA HIS A 88 0.76 0.54 -3.36
C HIS A 88 1.10 1.26 -4.67
N ALA A 89 2.31 1.84 -4.75
CA ALA A 89 2.71 2.62 -5.93
C ALA A 89 2.61 1.83 -7.24
N ALA A 90 2.96 0.54 -7.22
CA ALA A 90 2.87 -0.36 -8.37
C ALA A 90 1.42 -0.55 -8.88
N SER A 91 0.43 -0.41 -8.00
CA SER A 91 -1.00 -0.62 -8.30
C SER A 91 -1.79 0.69 -8.40
N SER A 92 -1.10 1.84 -8.40
CA SER A 92 -1.73 3.16 -8.45
C SER A 92 -2.41 3.48 -9.78
N MET A 93 -2.02 2.77 -10.85
CA MET A 93 -2.55 2.98 -12.19
C MET A 93 -3.77 2.11 -12.44
N ASN A 94 -4.80 2.70 -13.05
CA ASN A 94 -5.91 1.93 -13.58
C ASN A 94 -5.43 0.96 -14.68
N GLN A 95 -5.89 -0.29 -14.62
CA GLN A 95 -5.55 -1.38 -15.54
C GLN A 95 -5.77 -1.02 -17.02
N LYS A 96 -6.89 -0.34 -17.35
CA LYS A 96 -7.19 0.12 -18.72
C LYS A 96 -6.18 1.15 -19.21
N HIS A 97 -5.70 2.01 -18.31
CA HIS A 97 -4.68 2.99 -18.65
C HIS A 97 -3.31 2.33 -18.85
N LEU A 98 -2.94 1.41 -17.98
CA LEU A 98 -1.71 0.62 -18.11
C LEU A 98 -1.70 -0.21 -19.41
N LEU A 99 -2.78 -0.90 -19.73
CA LEU A 99 -2.91 -1.65 -20.98
C LEU A 99 -2.75 -0.75 -22.20
N ARG A 100 -3.40 0.42 -22.19
CA ARG A 100 -3.27 1.40 -23.28
C ARG A 100 -1.84 1.91 -23.41
N PHE A 101 -1.15 2.14 -22.29
CA PHE A 101 0.24 2.52 -22.28
C PHE A 101 1.12 1.44 -22.93
N ILE A 102 0.99 0.18 -22.50
CA ILE A 102 1.76 -0.95 -23.06
C ILE A 102 1.53 -1.08 -24.57
N LYS A 103 0.27 -1.06 -25.03
CA LYS A 103 -0.05 -1.13 -26.47
C LYS A 103 0.52 0.06 -27.25
N LYS A 104 0.49 1.27 -26.69
CA LYS A 104 1.07 2.47 -27.31
C LYS A 104 2.59 2.34 -27.43
N THR A 105 3.28 1.91 -26.37
CA THR A 105 4.73 1.74 -26.37
C THR A 105 5.16 0.68 -27.38
N LEU A 106 4.42 -0.44 -27.48
CA LEU A 106 4.65 -1.45 -28.52
C LEU A 106 4.49 -0.94 -29.95
N LYS A 107 3.62 0.04 -30.18
CA LYS A 107 3.40 0.59 -31.53
C LYS A 107 4.54 1.51 -31.95
N TYR A 108 5.02 2.36 -31.05
CA TYR A 108 5.94 3.46 -31.39
C TYR A 108 7.40 3.20 -31.01
N HIS A 109 7.65 2.33 -30.02
CA HIS A 109 8.98 2.11 -29.42
C HIS A 109 9.39 0.62 -29.45
N LYS A 110 8.91 -0.13 -30.44
CA LYS A 110 9.11 -1.59 -30.53
C LYS A 110 10.59 -2.01 -30.61
N ASP A 111 11.44 -1.16 -31.17
CA ASP A 111 12.85 -1.46 -31.43
C ASP A 111 13.77 -0.97 -30.28
N GLU A 112 13.21 -0.41 -29.19
CA GLU A 112 13.97 -0.01 -28.01
C GLU A 112 14.45 -1.24 -27.21
N VAL A 113 15.71 -1.22 -26.78
CA VAL A 113 16.28 -2.24 -25.91
C VAL A 113 15.79 -2.05 -24.48
N VAL A 114 15.01 -3.00 -23.97
CA VAL A 114 14.32 -2.88 -22.66
C VAL A 114 14.84 -3.84 -21.60
N THR A 115 15.44 -4.97 -21.99
CA THR A 115 15.95 -5.97 -21.04
C THR A 115 17.15 -6.71 -21.60
N LYS A 116 17.79 -7.52 -20.77
CA LYS A 116 18.82 -8.48 -21.18
C LYS A 116 18.30 -9.89 -20.93
N HIS A 117 18.52 -10.77 -21.88
CA HIS A 117 18.27 -12.20 -21.74
C HIS A 117 19.24 -12.79 -20.68
N LYS A 118 18.93 -14.00 -20.17
CA LYS A 118 19.72 -14.67 -19.11
C LYS A 118 21.19 -14.90 -19.48
N ASN A 119 21.49 -14.94 -20.77
CA ASN A 119 22.84 -15.07 -21.34
C ASN A 119 23.56 -13.72 -21.54
N GLY A 120 22.97 -12.60 -21.09
CA GLY A 120 23.54 -11.26 -21.19
C GLY A 120 23.21 -10.51 -22.49
N THR A 121 22.58 -11.15 -23.47
CA THR A 121 22.21 -10.53 -24.75
C THR A 121 21.10 -9.50 -24.56
N LYS A 122 21.26 -8.31 -25.13
CA LYS A 122 20.23 -7.26 -25.12
C LYS A 122 19.01 -7.70 -25.92
N MET A 123 17.80 -7.38 -25.44
CA MET A 123 16.54 -7.64 -26.11
C MET A 123 15.74 -6.36 -26.31
N THR A 124 15.19 -6.21 -27.50
CA THR A 124 14.22 -5.15 -27.83
C THR A 124 12.84 -5.45 -27.29
N LEU A 125 12.00 -4.43 -27.16
CA LEU A 125 10.63 -4.58 -26.70
C LEU A 125 9.84 -5.56 -27.60
N LYS A 126 10.05 -5.51 -28.91
CA LYS A 126 9.46 -6.44 -29.87
C LYS A 126 9.88 -7.89 -29.59
N GLU A 127 11.18 -8.13 -29.39
CA GLU A 127 11.71 -9.48 -29.11
C GLU A 127 11.19 -10.04 -27.79
N VAL A 128 11.00 -9.19 -26.77
CA VAL A 128 10.39 -9.61 -25.50
C VAL A 128 8.98 -10.15 -25.73
N PHE A 129 8.13 -9.44 -26.46
CA PHE A 129 6.76 -9.90 -26.74
C PHE A 129 6.72 -11.14 -27.64
N GLN A 130 7.64 -11.26 -28.60
CA GLN A 130 7.79 -12.46 -29.41
C GLN A 130 8.19 -13.67 -28.56
N SER A 131 9.08 -13.51 -27.58
CA SER A 131 9.51 -14.61 -26.70
C SER A 131 8.39 -15.12 -25.78
N MET A 132 7.42 -14.25 -25.44
CA MET A 132 6.22 -14.61 -24.69
C MET A 132 5.09 -15.15 -25.59
N ASN A 133 5.32 -15.22 -26.92
CA ASN A 133 4.31 -15.58 -27.91
C ASN A 133 3.03 -14.71 -27.83
N LEU A 134 3.19 -13.40 -27.56
CA LEU A 134 2.10 -12.45 -27.41
C LEU A 134 2.14 -11.39 -28.50
N THR A 135 0.97 -11.08 -29.08
CA THR A 135 0.81 -9.91 -29.95
C THR A 135 0.11 -8.76 -29.22
N SER A 136 0.22 -7.54 -29.78
CA SER A 136 -0.47 -6.38 -29.24
C SER A 136 -2.00 -6.50 -29.26
N TYR A 137 -2.53 -7.36 -30.12
CA TYR A 137 -3.97 -7.61 -30.25
C TYR A 137 -4.46 -8.54 -29.13
N ASP A 138 -3.66 -9.53 -28.77
CA ASP A 138 -4.00 -10.55 -27.76
C ASP A 138 -3.91 -10.03 -26.32
N LEU A 139 -3.22 -8.90 -26.11
CA LEU A 139 -3.14 -8.24 -24.81
C LEU A 139 -4.50 -7.76 -24.31
N THR A 140 -5.00 -8.39 -23.26
CA THR A 140 -6.19 -7.99 -22.49
C THR A 140 -5.80 -7.52 -21.10
N VAL A 141 -6.78 -7.00 -20.35
CA VAL A 141 -6.58 -6.64 -18.94
C VAL A 141 -6.30 -7.87 -18.09
N ASP A 142 -6.98 -8.98 -18.37
CA ASP A 142 -6.85 -10.24 -17.60
C ASP A 142 -5.47 -10.89 -17.77
N MET A 143 -4.81 -10.69 -18.92
CA MET A 143 -3.45 -11.18 -19.13
C MET A 143 -2.37 -10.39 -18.39
N LEU A 144 -2.69 -9.21 -17.86
CA LEU A 144 -1.73 -8.37 -17.14
C LEU A 144 -1.61 -8.73 -15.65
N ASP A 145 -2.36 -9.74 -15.18
CA ASP A 145 -2.40 -10.22 -13.78
C ASP A 145 -2.31 -9.08 -12.75
N VAL A 146 -3.07 -8.02 -13.00
CA VAL A 146 -3.11 -6.77 -12.20
C VAL A 146 -4.24 -6.82 -11.17
N HIS A 147 -4.49 -8.01 -10.63
CA HIS A 147 -5.39 -8.17 -9.48
C HIS A 147 -4.65 -7.73 -8.22
N ALA A 148 -5.21 -6.73 -7.53
CA ALA A 148 -4.73 -6.25 -6.24
C ALA A 148 -5.38 -7.05 -5.10
#